data_AF-A0A8H5NSZ7-F1
#
_entry.id   AF-A0A8H5NSZ7-F1
#
_cell.length_a   1.000
_cell.length_b   1.000
_cell.length_c   1.000
_cell.angle_alpha   90.00
_cell.angle_beta   90.00
_cell.angle_gamma   90.00
#
_symmetry.space_group_name_H-M   'P 1'
#
loop_
_entity.id
_entity.type
_entity.pdbx_description
1 polymer ?
#
loop_
_entity_poly.entity_id
_entity_poly.type
_entity_poly.pdbx_seq_one_letter_code
_entity_poly.pdbx_strand_id
1 'polypeptide(L)'
;MTDQLYDQCLRAVALWEPCATGTQADLNAAFFMVRVAAERFDIDLSWTMFRRAYQFAEQTGLCRVDQDTSLDDPDPDYSVLDAARKCFWELICMDLYFHLLHNKPLLMQTHWSCARVNLPWLAESGSQEKADSVTTIRFLLDSRRTFILMKFWTLLQDAKSRPDPELLPKIDALCNEIEALYEQWSTLTRPRKDGLVNSLINSGGQLWTTAGLALEGYACILSMLRHTVNVASTWGDWDSPNGETRQFDIDIFPRALSTSRRMAEAVGSLLETLPSSSTVAVTFTVFQAHVACAYLAANLEGTTLPANERSNDAVLLERVARYLDPIAAEYEEITPLSALLRVL
;
A
#
# COMPACT_ATOMS: atom_id res chain seq x y z
N MET A 1 4.44 24.81 -10.54
CA MET A 1 3.04 24.71 -11.05
C MET A 1 2.19 23.79 -10.17
N THR A 2 2.76 22.71 -9.64
CA THR A 2 2.12 21.74 -8.73
C THR A 2 1.72 22.35 -7.37
N ASP A 3 2.51 23.24 -6.78
CA ASP A 3 2.18 23.85 -5.46
C ASP A 3 0.94 24.77 -5.55
N GLN A 4 0.83 25.54 -6.63
CA GLN A 4 -0.33 26.41 -6.87
C GLN A 4 -1.64 25.61 -7.04
N LEU A 5 -1.56 24.43 -7.67
CA LEU A 5 -2.70 23.53 -7.81
C LEU A 5 -3.10 22.94 -6.46
N TYR A 6 -2.13 22.52 -5.64
CA TYR A 6 -2.40 22.02 -4.30
C TYR A 6 -3.06 23.10 -3.42
N ASP A 7 -2.55 24.33 -3.43
CA ASP A 7 -3.18 25.46 -2.73
C ASP A 7 -4.60 25.75 -3.22
N GLN A 8 -4.86 25.59 -4.51
CA GLN A 8 -6.21 25.70 -5.07
C GLN A 8 -7.12 24.58 -4.57
N CYS A 9 -6.63 23.33 -4.50
CA CYS A 9 -7.35 22.21 -3.92
C CYS A 9 -7.67 22.46 -2.44
N LEU A 10 -6.72 22.96 -1.64
CA LEU A 10 -6.95 23.31 -0.24
C LEU A 10 -8.03 24.39 -0.09
N ARG A 11 -7.98 25.44 -0.92
CA ARG A 11 -9.03 26.47 -0.96
C ARG A 11 -10.39 25.89 -1.36
N ALA A 12 -10.41 25.00 -2.35
CA ALA A 12 -11.65 24.35 -2.79
C ALA A 12 -12.26 23.50 -1.67
N VAL A 13 -11.43 22.73 -0.95
CA VAL A 13 -11.87 21.96 0.23
C VAL A 13 -12.48 22.84 1.30
N ALA A 14 -11.82 23.96 1.64
CA ALA A 14 -12.30 24.88 2.67
C ALA A 14 -13.67 25.50 2.34
N LEU A 15 -13.99 25.64 1.05
CA LEU A 15 -15.30 26.14 0.57
C LEU A 15 -16.34 25.03 0.45
N TRP A 16 -15.92 23.84 0.02
CA TRP A 16 -16.79 22.69 -0.22
C TRP A 16 -17.23 22.01 1.08
N GLU A 17 -16.32 21.77 2.03
CA GLU A 17 -16.59 20.96 3.22
C GLU A 17 -17.78 21.47 4.07
N PRO A 18 -17.97 22.79 4.30
CA PRO A 18 -19.15 23.30 5.03
C PRO A 18 -20.47 23.12 4.26
N CYS A 19 -20.40 22.94 2.94
CA CYS A 19 -21.57 22.83 2.06
C CYS A 19 -21.86 21.37 1.66
N ALA A 20 -21.00 20.43 2.02
CA ALA A 20 -21.15 19.01 1.68
C ALA A 20 -22.40 18.42 2.34
N THR A 21 -23.22 17.71 1.56
CA THR A 21 -24.50 17.16 2.03
C THR A 21 -24.56 15.64 2.04
N GLY A 22 -23.48 14.96 1.65
CA GLY A 22 -23.39 13.50 1.67
C GLY A 22 -23.69 12.84 0.34
N THR A 23 -23.43 13.54 -0.77
CA THR A 23 -23.69 13.06 -2.13
C THR A 23 -22.57 12.19 -2.68
N GLN A 24 -22.82 11.50 -3.80
CA GLN A 24 -21.76 10.81 -4.55
C GLN A 24 -20.65 11.77 -5.00
N ALA A 25 -20.99 13.03 -5.31
CA ALA A 25 -20.01 14.04 -5.65
C ALA A 25 -19.11 14.38 -4.45
N ASP A 26 -19.68 14.45 -3.24
CA ASP A 26 -18.94 14.67 -2.00
C ASP A 26 -17.99 13.50 -1.72
N LEU A 27 -18.45 12.25 -1.92
CA LEU A 27 -17.63 11.05 -1.82
C LEU A 27 -16.44 11.10 -2.79
N ASN A 28 -16.69 11.40 -4.06
CA ASN A 28 -15.65 11.47 -5.09
C ASN A 28 -14.65 12.61 -4.80
N ALA A 29 -15.12 13.77 -4.33
CA ALA A 29 -14.26 14.89 -3.96
C ALA A 29 -13.35 14.55 -2.77
N ALA A 30 -13.90 13.90 -1.74
CA ALA A 30 -13.12 13.42 -0.60
C ALA A 30 -12.02 12.44 -1.06
N PHE A 31 -12.38 11.43 -1.85
CA PHE A 31 -11.43 10.46 -2.40
C PHE A 31 -10.33 11.08 -3.26
N PHE A 32 -10.69 12.04 -4.11
CA PHE A 32 -9.72 12.78 -4.90
C PHE A 32 -8.71 13.49 -4.00
N MET A 33 -9.18 14.13 -2.92
CA MET A 33 -8.33 14.82 -1.97
C MET A 33 -7.47 13.88 -1.11
N VAL A 34 -7.89 12.63 -0.86
CA VAL A 34 -7.02 11.60 -0.27
C VAL A 34 -5.74 11.46 -1.09
N ARG A 35 -5.88 11.30 -2.41
CA ARG A 35 -4.74 11.11 -3.32
C ARG A 35 -3.90 12.37 -3.47
N VAL A 36 -4.54 13.53 -3.67
CA VAL A 36 -3.85 14.82 -3.82
C VAL A 36 -3.02 15.17 -2.58
N ALA A 37 -3.57 14.97 -1.38
CA ALA A 37 -2.83 15.23 -0.14
C ALA A 37 -1.64 14.27 0.03
N ALA A 38 -1.83 12.99 -0.29
CA ALA A 38 -0.78 11.98 -0.24
C ALA A 38 0.38 12.27 -1.23
N GLU A 39 0.06 12.73 -2.44
CA GLU A 39 1.05 13.17 -3.45
C GLU A 39 1.80 14.45 -3.04
N ARG A 40 1.38 15.09 -1.95
CA ARG A 40 1.97 16.31 -1.37
C ARG A 40 2.54 16.08 0.03
N PHE A 41 2.89 14.84 0.36
CA PHE A 41 3.48 14.45 1.64
C PHE A 41 2.56 14.68 2.86
N ASP A 42 1.29 15.04 2.66
CA ASP A 42 0.34 15.35 3.73
C ASP A 42 -0.57 14.14 4.02
N ILE A 43 -0.01 13.16 4.73
CA ILE A 43 -0.74 11.95 5.14
C ILE A 43 -1.83 12.26 6.17
N ASP A 44 -1.69 13.33 6.97
CA ASP A 44 -2.68 13.68 7.98
C ASP A 44 -3.96 14.26 7.35
N LEU A 45 -3.80 15.14 6.35
CA LEU A 45 -4.92 15.59 5.54
C LEU A 45 -5.48 14.45 4.69
N SER A 46 -4.63 13.62 4.09
CA SER A 46 -5.06 12.44 3.32
C SER A 46 -5.95 11.53 4.18
N TRP A 47 -5.53 11.23 5.40
CA TRP A 47 -6.33 10.48 6.37
C TRP A 47 -7.63 11.19 6.77
N THR A 48 -7.59 12.51 6.96
CA THR A 48 -8.78 13.30 7.30
C THR A 48 -9.80 13.26 6.17
N MET A 49 -9.36 13.37 4.92
CA MET A 49 -10.22 13.24 3.74
C MET A 49 -10.74 11.81 3.57
N PHE A 50 -9.94 10.80 3.92
CA PHE A 50 -10.40 9.41 3.91
C PHE A 50 -11.53 9.18 4.93
N ARG A 51 -11.41 9.74 6.14
CA ARG A 51 -12.51 9.72 7.13
C ARG A 51 -13.78 10.38 6.58
N ARG A 52 -13.66 11.49 5.85
CA ARG A 52 -14.80 12.14 5.19
C ARG A 52 -15.40 11.26 4.10
N ALA A 53 -14.57 10.67 3.25
CA ALA A 53 -15.00 9.73 2.21
C ALA A 53 -15.79 8.57 2.83
N TYR A 54 -15.28 7.98 3.92
CA TYR A 54 -15.99 6.93 4.63
C TYR A 54 -17.36 7.39 5.17
N GLN A 55 -17.44 8.57 5.80
CA GLN A 55 -18.71 9.15 6.27
C GLN A 55 -19.72 9.33 5.14
N PHE A 56 -19.27 9.82 3.97
CA PHE A 56 -20.14 9.97 2.81
C PHE A 56 -20.56 8.61 2.24
N ALA A 57 -19.67 7.61 2.23
CA ALA A 57 -20.00 6.26 1.80
C ALA A 57 -21.07 5.59 2.68
N GLU A 58 -21.08 5.88 3.98
CA GLU A 58 -22.17 5.44 4.86
C GLU A 58 -23.49 6.14 4.52
N GLN A 59 -23.46 7.45 4.26
CA GLN A 59 -24.65 8.26 3.95
C GLN A 59 -25.27 7.89 2.59
N THR A 60 -24.45 7.57 1.59
CA THR A 60 -24.92 7.14 0.26
C THR A 60 -25.41 5.69 0.24
N GLY A 61 -25.31 4.96 1.36
CA GLY A 61 -25.71 3.56 1.43
C GLY A 61 -24.72 2.59 0.75
N LEU A 62 -23.50 3.04 0.43
CA LEU A 62 -22.48 2.22 -0.24
C LEU A 62 -22.18 0.92 0.50
N CYS A 63 -22.20 0.96 1.84
CA CYS A 63 -21.99 -0.21 2.70
C CYS A 63 -23.12 -1.25 2.66
N ARG A 64 -24.25 -0.93 2.00
CA ARG A 64 -25.47 -1.76 1.93
C ARG A 64 -25.93 -1.99 0.49
N VAL A 65 -25.06 -1.77 -0.49
CA VAL A 65 -25.42 -1.77 -1.92
C VAL A 65 -26.10 -3.08 -2.39
N ASP A 66 -25.78 -4.20 -1.74
CA ASP A 66 -26.32 -5.53 -2.03
C ASP A 66 -27.49 -5.96 -1.12
N GLN A 67 -27.84 -5.16 -0.11
CA GLN A 67 -28.94 -5.47 0.82
C GLN A 67 -30.30 -5.04 0.27
N ASP A 68 -30.34 -3.94 -0.48
CA ASP A 68 -31.58 -3.33 -0.98
C ASP A 68 -31.94 -3.74 -2.42
N THR A 69 -31.07 -4.50 -3.10
CA THR A 69 -31.24 -4.89 -4.51
C THR A 69 -32.30 -5.98 -4.75
N SER A 70 -33.03 -6.43 -3.72
CA SER A 70 -33.83 -7.65 -3.79
C SER A 70 -35.35 -7.51 -3.83
N LEU A 71 -35.96 -6.31 -3.91
CA LEU A 71 -37.44 -6.25 -3.82
C LEU A 71 -38.20 -5.37 -4.84
N ASP A 72 -37.68 -4.23 -5.32
CA ASP A 72 -38.53 -3.28 -6.08
C ASP A 72 -38.01 -2.80 -7.46
N ASP A 73 -36.78 -3.17 -7.86
CA ASP A 73 -36.21 -2.72 -9.14
C ASP A 73 -36.13 -3.87 -10.17
N PRO A 74 -37.00 -3.90 -11.21
CA PRO A 74 -37.05 -4.98 -12.18
C PRO A 74 -35.86 -5.00 -13.17
N ASP A 75 -35.04 -3.95 -13.24
CA ASP A 75 -33.84 -3.90 -14.09
C ASP A 75 -32.73 -3.03 -13.46
N PRO A 76 -32.02 -3.52 -12.43
CA PRO A 76 -30.97 -2.75 -11.78
C PRO A 76 -29.85 -2.43 -12.78
N ASP A 77 -29.39 -1.17 -12.81
CA ASP A 77 -28.22 -0.80 -13.59
C ASP A 77 -26.97 -1.49 -13.02
N TYR A 78 -26.62 -2.62 -13.63
CA TYR A 78 -25.46 -3.43 -13.26
C TYR A 78 -24.15 -2.62 -13.32
N SER A 79 -24.03 -1.62 -14.20
CA SER A 79 -22.81 -0.81 -14.26
C SER A 79 -22.61 0.06 -13.01
N VAL A 80 -23.69 0.67 -12.54
CA VAL A 80 -23.71 1.50 -11.31
C VAL A 80 -23.49 0.62 -10.08
N LEU A 81 -24.13 -0.54 -10.02
CA LEU A 81 -23.94 -1.49 -8.92
C LEU A 81 -22.49 -1.97 -8.84
N ASP A 82 -21.85 -2.26 -9.98
CA ASP A 82 -20.46 -2.68 -10.02
C ASP A 82 -19.49 -1.58 -9.56
N ALA A 83 -19.71 -0.35 -10.04
CA ALA A 83 -18.92 0.80 -9.65
C ALA A 83 -19.01 1.07 -8.15
N ALA A 84 -20.21 0.93 -7.57
CA ALA A 84 -20.44 1.05 -6.15
C ALA A 84 -19.69 -0.04 -5.35
N ARG A 85 -19.74 -1.30 -5.80
CA ARG A 85 -18.94 -2.38 -5.18
C ARG A 85 -17.44 -2.09 -5.27
N LYS A 86 -16.93 -1.64 -6.42
CA LYS A 86 -15.50 -1.29 -6.61
C LYS A 86 -15.07 -0.22 -5.63
N CYS A 87 -15.86 0.85 -5.51
CA CYS A 87 -15.61 1.94 -4.56
C CYS A 87 -15.61 1.45 -3.10
N PHE A 88 -16.54 0.55 -2.74
CA PHE A 88 -16.57 -0.04 -1.40
C PHE A 88 -15.33 -0.88 -1.09
N TRP A 89 -14.89 -1.73 -2.01
CA TRP A 89 -13.68 -2.54 -1.82
C TRP A 89 -12.41 -1.69 -1.78
N GLU A 90 -12.35 -0.60 -2.55
CA GLU A 90 -11.26 0.38 -2.47
C GLU A 90 -11.21 1.06 -1.09
N LEU A 91 -12.35 1.40 -0.47
CA LEU A 91 -12.41 1.90 0.91
C LEU A 91 -11.79 0.91 1.90
N ILE A 92 -12.14 -0.37 1.81
CA ILE A 92 -11.59 -1.41 2.71
C ILE A 92 -10.07 -1.50 2.53
N CYS A 93 -9.60 -1.56 1.28
CA CYS A 93 -8.17 -1.60 0.98
C CYS A 93 -7.46 -0.41 1.63
N MET A 94 -7.95 0.82 1.39
CA MET A 94 -7.34 2.04 1.93
C MET A 94 -7.36 2.11 3.45
N ASP A 95 -8.45 1.72 4.13
CA ASP A 95 -8.52 1.69 5.61
C ASP A 95 -7.43 0.78 6.19
N LEU A 96 -7.26 -0.41 5.59
CA LEU A 96 -6.20 -1.35 5.96
C LEU A 96 -4.80 -0.78 5.71
N TYR A 97 -4.58 -0.06 4.60
CA TYR A 97 -3.29 0.57 4.30
C TYR A 97 -2.94 1.71 5.25
N PHE A 98 -3.89 2.60 5.52
CA PHE A 98 -3.70 3.67 6.50
C PHE A 98 -3.37 3.13 7.88
N HIS A 99 -4.00 2.03 8.28
CA HIS A 99 -3.67 1.36 9.52
C HIS A 99 -2.28 0.71 9.49
N LEU A 100 -1.98 -0.06 8.45
CA LEU A 100 -0.75 -0.85 8.34
C LEU A 100 0.49 0.03 8.21
N LEU A 101 0.47 0.97 7.26
CA LEU A 101 1.64 1.78 6.93
C LEU A 101 1.72 3.00 7.87
N HIS A 102 0.60 3.69 8.07
CA HIS A 102 0.59 5.01 8.72
C HIS A 102 0.11 5.00 10.17
N ASN A 103 -0.14 3.82 10.76
CA ASN A 103 -0.61 3.66 12.13
C ASN A 103 -1.88 4.47 12.43
N LYS A 104 -2.73 4.74 11.42
CA LYS A 104 -4.01 5.41 11.63
C LYS A 104 -5.02 4.42 12.23
N PRO A 105 -6.01 4.86 13.02
CA PRO A 105 -7.04 3.96 13.55
C PRO A 105 -7.89 3.35 12.44
N LEU A 106 -8.24 2.06 12.52
CA LEU A 106 -9.21 1.45 11.60
C LEU A 106 -10.59 2.07 11.79
N LEU A 107 -11.23 2.49 10.69
CA LEU A 107 -12.60 3.01 10.72
C LEU A 107 -13.62 1.89 10.57
N MET A 108 -13.30 0.89 9.73
CA MET A 108 -14.27 -0.10 9.26
C MET A 108 -14.27 -1.40 10.08
N GLN A 109 -13.49 -1.49 11.18
CA GLN A 109 -13.28 -2.73 11.93
C GLN A 109 -14.58 -3.41 12.39
N THR A 110 -15.60 -2.63 12.79
CA THR A 110 -16.92 -3.14 13.19
C THR A 110 -17.84 -3.46 12.01
N HIS A 111 -17.54 -2.93 10.81
CA HIS A 111 -18.40 -3.00 9.63
C HIS A 111 -17.96 -4.08 8.64
N TRP A 112 -16.71 -4.57 8.70
CA TRP A 112 -16.21 -5.64 7.81
C TRP A 112 -17.07 -6.91 7.84
N SER A 113 -17.56 -7.30 9.01
CA SER A 113 -18.40 -8.49 9.20
C SER A 113 -19.89 -8.25 8.93
N CYS A 114 -20.33 -6.98 8.93
CA CYS A 114 -21.72 -6.58 8.73
C CYS A 114 -22.02 -6.11 7.30
N ALA A 115 -21.01 -5.64 6.57
CA ALA A 115 -21.14 -5.24 5.19
C ALA A 115 -21.27 -6.48 4.31
N ARG A 116 -22.48 -6.72 3.80
CA ARG A 116 -22.77 -7.81 2.87
C ARG A 116 -22.57 -7.36 1.42
N VAL A 117 -21.43 -6.76 1.12
CA VAL A 117 -21.13 -6.28 -0.24
C VAL A 117 -20.37 -7.36 -1.00
N ASN A 118 -20.91 -7.77 -2.14
CA ASN A 118 -20.33 -8.76 -3.02
C ASN A 118 -19.05 -8.21 -3.68
N LEU A 119 -18.20 -9.12 -4.17
CA LEU A 119 -17.09 -8.72 -5.02
C LEU A 119 -17.62 -8.14 -6.35
N PRO A 120 -17.01 -7.07 -6.87
CA PRO A 120 -17.20 -6.59 -8.23
C PRO A 120 -17.13 -7.68 -9.29
N TRP A 121 -17.86 -7.49 -10.38
CA TRP A 121 -17.79 -8.37 -11.54
C TRP A 121 -16.45 -8.21 -12.27
N LEU A 122 -15.90 -9.33 -12.72
CA LEU A 122 -14.60 -9.38 -13.40
C LEU A 122 -14.69 -9.01 -14.89
N ALA A 123 -15.88 -9.11 -15.47
CA ALA A 123 -16.20 -8.72 -16.84
C ALA A 123 -17.62 -8.13 -16.87
N GLU A 124 -17.81 -7.07 -17.64
CA GLU A 124 -19.15 -6.59 -17.97
C GLU A 124 -19.89 -7.71 -18.69
N SER A 125 -21.02 -8.14 -18.13
CA SER A 125 -21.91 -9.10 -18.76
C SER A 125 -22.52 -8.50 -20.02
N GLY A 126 -21.89 -8.71 -21.18
CA GLY A 126 -22.47 -8.40 -22.49
C GLY A 126 -21.61 -7.52 -23.42
N SER A 127 -20.51 -6.92 -22.96
CA SER A 127 -19.62 -6.17 -23.85
C SER A 127 -18.54 -7.11 -24.42
N GLN A 128 -18.49 -7.19 -25.75
CA GLN A 128 -17.38 -7.79 -26.51
C GLN A 128 -16.11 -6.92 -26.47
N GLU A 129 -16.18 -5.78 -25.76
CA GLU A 129 -15.02 -4.94 -25.48
C GLU A 129 -14.19 -5.62 -24.42
N LYS A 130 -12.91 -5.86 -24.73
CA LYS A 130 -11.94 -6.36 -23.76
C LYS A 130 -11.96 -5.43 -22.56
N ALA A 131 -12.58 -5.85 -21.45
CA ALA A 131 -12.31 -5.26 -20.15
C ALA A 131 -10.78 -5.07 -20.04
N ASP A 132 -10.33 -3.88 -19.65
CA ASP A 132 -8.90 -3.61 -19.52
C ASP A 132 -8.31 -4.64 -18.56
N SER A 133 -7.63 -5.64 -19.14
CA SER A 133 -7.19 -6.83 -18.43
C SER A 133 -6.36 -6.49 -17.20
N VAL A 134 -5.68 -5.36 -17.21
CA VAL A 134 -4.86 -4.88 -16.09
C VAL A 134 -5.71 -4.35 -14.94
N THR A 135 -6.82 -3.67 -15.22
CA THR A 135 -7.75 -3.20 -14.18
C THR A 135 -8.44 -4.36 -13.46
N THR A 136 -8.89 -5.39 -14.21
CA THR A 136 -9.46 -6.60 -13.61
C THR A 136 -8.43 -7.37 -12.77
N ILE A 137 -7.21 -7.52 -13.30
CA ILE A 137 -6.11 -8.17 -12.58
C ILE A 137 -5.77 -7.40 -11.29
N ARG A 138 -5.66 -6.06 -11.38
CA ARG A 138 -5.39 -5.18 -10.25
C ARG A 138 -6.43 -5.40 -9.15
N PHE A 139 -7.71 -5.39 -9.50
CA PHE A 139 -8.80 -5.65 -8.56
C PHE A 139 -8.69 -7.03 -7.89
N LEU A 140 -8.34 -8.08 -8.64
CA LEU A 140 -8.15 -9.44 -8.09
C LEU A 140 -6.99 -9.50 -7.09
N LEU A 141 -5.87 -8.86 -7.41
CA LEU A 141 -4.69 -8.80 -6.54
C LEU A 141 -5.00 -7.99 -5.27
N ASP A 142 -5.65 -6.84 -5.41
CA ASP A 142 -6.08 -6.00 -4.30
C ASP A 142 -7.02 -6.74 -3.36
N SER A 143 -8.04 -7.40 -3.92
CA SER A 143 -9.00 -8.16 -3.13
C SER A 143 -8.34 -9.28 -2.33
N ARG A 144 -7.48 -10.09 -2.97
CA ARG A 144 -6.77 -11.19 -2.31
C ARG A 144 -5.84 -10.68 -1.21
N ARG A 145 -5.09 -9.60 -1.49
CA ARG A 145 -4.21 -8.96 -0.52
C ARG A 145 -4.99 -8.37 0.65
N THR A 146 -6.15 -7.79 0.42
CA THR A 146 -7.07 -7.33 1.47
C THR A 146 -7.46 -8.46 2.41
N PHE A 147 -7.84 -9.63 1.88
CA PHE A 147 -8.11 -10.79 2.74
C PHE A 147 -6.88 -11.25 3.54
N ILE A 148 -5.69 -11.22 2.94
CA ILE A 148 -4.43 -11.52 3.64
C ILE A 148 -4.20 -10.53 4.79
N LEU A 149 -4.39 -9.23 4.55
CA LEU A 149 -4.24 -8.19 5.57
C LEU A 149 -5.27 -8.32 6.69
N MET A 150 -6.52 -8.65 6.37
CA MET A 150 -7.54 -8.92 7.39
C MET A 150 -7.14 -10.11 8.28
N LYS A 151 -6.64 -11.20 7.68
CA LYS A 151 -6.12 -12.37 8.41
C LYS A 151 -4.90 -12.00 9.26
N PHE A 152 -3.98 -11.19 8.74
CA PHE A 152 -2.84 -10.65 9.49
C PHE A 152 -3.29 -9.91 10.75
N TRP A 153 -4.26 -8.99 10.63
CA TRP A 153 -4.75 -8.24 11.79
C TRP A 153 -5.44 -9.11 12.82
N THR A 154 -6.22 -10.11 12.41
CA THR A 154 -6.81 -11.09 13.34
C THR A 154 -5.72 -11.81 14.13
N LEU A 155 -4.70 -12.35 13.44
CA LEU A 155 -3.58 -13.02 14.09
C LEU A 155 -2.83 -12.09 15.06
N LEU A 156 -2.61 -10.84 14.66
CA LEU A 156 -1.89 -9.88 15.47
C LEU A 156 -2.69 -9.46 16.72
N GLN A 157 -4.01 -9.33 16.62
CA GLN A 157 -4.89 -9.03 17.77
C GLN A 157 -4.95 -10.21 18.75
N ASP A 158 -5.02 -11.44 18.23
CA ASP A 158 -4.98 -12.65 19.05
C ASP A 158 -3.63 -12.74 19.79
N ALA A 159 -2.52 -12.48 19.09
CA ALA A 159 -1.16 -12.47 19.62
C ALA A 159 -0.90 -11.40 20.71
N LYS A 160 -1.56 -10.24 20.62
CA LYS A 160 -1.52 -9.21 21.66
C LYS A 160 -2.24 -9.66 22.94
N SER A 161 -3.30 -10.45 22.78
CA SER A 161 -4.09 -10.95 23.89
C SER A 161 -3.45 -12.18 24.55
N ARG A 162 -2.79 -13.02 23.75
CA ARG A 162 -2.11 -14.24 24.18
C ARG A 162 -0.86 -14.46 23.32
N PRO A 163 0.34 -14.57 23.91
CA PRO A 163 1.54 -14.91 23.17
C PRO A 163 1.36 -16.18 22.33
N ASP A 164 1.73 -16.10 21.05
CA ASP A 164 1.63 -17.20 20.09
C ASP A 164 3.02 -17.50 19.50
N PRO A 165 3.72 -18.58 19.91
CA PRO A 165 5.04 -18.91 19.38
C PRO A 165 5.02 -19.21 17.87
N GLU A 166 3.85 -19.53 17.30
CA GLU A 166 3.69 -19.75 15.86
C GLU A 166 3.34 -18.48 15.08
N LEU A 167 3.31 -17.31 15.73
CA LEU A 167 2.94 -16.04 15.08
C LEU A 167 3.83 -15.78 13.87
N LEU A 168 5.15 -15.84 14.02
CA LEU A 168 6.07 -15.56 12.92
C LEU A 168 5.92 -16.54 11.76
N PRO A 169 5.91 -17.87 11.95
CA PRO A 169 5.59 -18.82 10.87
C PRO A 169 4.26 -18.52 10.17
N LYS A 170 3.21 -18.14 10.91
CA LYS A 170 1.92 -17.76 10.32
C LYS A 170 2.01 -16.48 9.50
N ILE A 171 2.73 -15.46 9.98
CA ILE A 171 2.93 -14.21 9.23
C ILE A 171 3.83 -14.45 8.01
N ASP A 172 4.87 -15.29 8.12
CA ASP A 172 5.73 -15.69 7.01
C ASP A 172 4.90 -16.36 5.90
N ALA A 173 3.97 -17.25 6.27
CA ALA A 173 3.04 -17.84 5.31
C ALA A 173 2.18 -16.78 4.60
N LEU A 174 1.69 -15.75 5.31
CA LEU A 174 0.98 -14.63 4.68
C LEU A 174 1.87 -13.81 3.72
N CYS A 175 3.13 -13.58 4.10
CA CYS A 175 4.10 -12.94 3.20
C CYS A 175 4.32 -13.76 1.93
N ASN A 176 4.45 -15.09 2.05
CA ASN A 176 4.56 -16.00 0.91
C ASN A 176 3.29 -15.98 0.04
N GLU A 177 2.10 -15.90 0.65
CA GLU A 177 0.85 -15.73 -0.10
C GLU A 177 0.89 -14.45 -0.94
N ILE A 178 1.35 -13.31 -0.39
CA ILE A 178 1.50 -12.05 -1.13
C ILE A 178 2.50 -12.19 -2.30
N GLU A 179 3.67 -12.79 -2.07
CA GLU A 179 4.67 -13.00 -3.12
C GLU A 179 4.14 -13.91 -4.24
N ALA A 180 3.46 -14.99 -3.88
CA ALA A 180 2.86 -15.92 -4.82
C ALA A 180 1.79 -15.26 -5.70
N LEU A 181 1.06 -14.25 -5.20
CA LEU A 181 0.14 -13.46 -6.03
C LEU A 181 0.87 -12.76 -7.18
N TYR A 182 2.04 -12.19 -6.91
CA TYR A 182 2.84 -11.48 -7.91
C TYR A 182 3.57 -12.42 -8.85
N GLU A 183 4.03 -13.58 -8.37
CA GLU A 183 4.59 -14.61 -9.24
C GLU A 183 3.54 -15.14 -10.21
N GLN A 184 2.35 -15.51 -9.72
CA GLN A 184 1.22 -15.91 -10.56
C GLN A 184 0.93 -14.84 -11.62
N TRP A 185 0.86 -13.57 -11.22
CA TRP A 185 0.64 -12.48 -12.15
C TRP A 185 1.74 -12.31 -13.20
N SER A 186 3.02 -12.41 -12.80
CA SER A 186 4.16 -12.32 -13.71
C SER A 186 4.11 -13.42 -14.78
N THR A 187 3.68 -14.64 -14.42
CA THR A 187 3.52 -15.74 -15.38
C THR A 187 2.35 -15.54 -16.34
N LEU A 188 1.26 -14.88 -15.88
CA LEU A 188 0.07 -14.62 -16.69
C LEU A 188 0.26 -13.46 -17.69
N THR A 189 1.09 -12.46 -17.37
CA THR A 189 1.22 -11.25 -18.20
C THR A 189 2.18 -11.36 -19.38
N ARG A 190 3.09 -12.34 -19.41
CA ARG A 190 3.79 -12.88 -20.62
C ARG A 190 4.90 -13.85 -20.18
N PRO A 191 5.27 -14.86 -20.99
CA PRO A 191 6.42 -15.72 -20.73
C PRO A 191 7.76 -15.01 -21.10
N ARG A 192 7.95 -13.75 -20.68
CA ARG A 192 9.24 -13.07 -20.84
C ARG A 192 10.03 -13.29 -19.55
N LYS A 193 11.21 -13.87 -19.69
CA LYS A 193 12.17 -14.28 -18.64
C LYS A 193 12.64 -13.18 -17.68
N ASP A 194 12.08 -11.98 -17.79
CA ASP A 194 12.54 -10.79 -17.12
C ASP A 194 11.51 -10.48 -16.04
N GLY A 195 11.91 -10.58 -14.76
CA GLY A 195 11.02 -10.55 -13.60
C GLY A 195 10.14 -9.29 -13.48
N LEU A 196 9.35 -9.23 -12.41
CA LEU A 196 8.37 -8.18 -12.12
C LEU A 196 8.89 -6.76 -12.43
N VAL A 197 10.11 -6.42 -12.02
CA VAL A 197 10.70 -5.08 -12.22
C VAL A 197 10.93 -4.73 -13.70
N ASN A 198 11.25 -5.70 -14.55
CA ASN A 198 11.39 -5.45 -15.98
C ASN A 198 10.04 -5.40 -16.71
N SER A 199 9.01 -6.10 -16.22
CA SER A 199 7.64 -5.90 -16.72
C SER A 199 7.10 -4.51 -16.35
N LEU A 200 7.47 -4.00 -15.17
CA LEU A 200 7.18 -2.63 -14.73
C LEU A 200 7.67 -1.59 -15.74
N ILE A 201 8.98 -1.58 -16.02
CA ILE A 201 9.63 -0.58 -16.87
C ILE A 201 9.06 -0.59 -18.30
N ASN A 202 8.69 -1.77 -18.82
CA ASN A 202 8.24 -1.93 -20.21
C ASN A 202 6.72 -1.87 -20.40
N SER A 203 5.94 -1.59 -19.35
CA SER A 203 4.46 -1.63 -19.39
C SER A 203 3.79 -0.38 -19.99
N GLY A 204 4.55 0.60 -20.49
CA GLY A 204 4.01 1.79 -21.16
C GLY A 204 3.05 2.58 -20.26
N GLY A 205 1.87 2.96 -20.78
CA GLY A 205 0.86 3.74 -20.03
C GLY A 205 0.29 3.09 -18.76
N GLN A 206 0.69 1.85 -18.43
CA GLN A 206 0.29 1.11 -17.23
C GLN A 206 1.41 0.99 -16.18
N LEU A 207 2.52 1.73 -16.36
CA LEU A 207 3.67 1.75 -15.45
C LEU A 207 3.24 1.96 -13.99
N TRP A 208 2.42 2.97 -13.72
CA TRP A 208 1.95 3.27 -12.36
C TRP A 208 1.06 2.19 -11.77
N THR A 209 0.14 1.62 -12.55
CA THR A 209 -0.75 0.55 -12.07
C THR A 209 0.07 -0.67 -11.65
N THR A 210 1.05 -1.02 -12.48
CA THR A 210 1.90 -2.18 -12.27
C THR A 210 2.88 -1.94 -11.12
N ALA A 211 3.49 -0.75 -11.05
CA ALA A 211 4.44 -0.42 -10.00
C ALA A 211 3.78 -0.21 -8.66
N GLY A 212 2.60 0.41 -8.64
CA GLY A 212 1.77 0.50 -7.45
C GLY A 212 1.48 -0.86 -6.85
N LEU A 213 1.11 -1.86 -7.68
CA LEU A 213 0.90 -3.25 -7.22
C LEU A 213 2.12 -3.82 -6.50
N ALA A 214 3.29 -3.70 -7.12
CA ALA A 214 4.54 -4.21 -6.56
C ALA A 214 4.90 -3.51 -5.24
N LEU A 215 4.90 -2.18 -5.25
CA LEU A 215 5.27 -1.35 -4.09
C LEU A 215 4.36 -1.59 -2.90
N GLU A 216 3.06 -1.65 -3.11
CA GLU A 216 2.10 -1.99 -2.06
C GLU A 216 2.34 -3.37 -1.47
N GLY A 217 2.66 -4.36 -2.31
CA GLY A 217 3.02 -5.69 -1.85
C GLY A 217 4.23 -5.72 -0.94
N TYR A 218 5.31 -5.08 -1.38
CA TYR A 218 6.54 -4.99 -0.60
C TYR A 218 6.33 -4.16 0.68
N ALA A 219 5.60 -3.05 0.60
CA ALA A 219 5.24 -2.24 1.76
C ALA A 219 4.40 -3.02 2.77
N CYS A 220 3.45 -3.84 2.31
CA CYS A 220 2.68 -4.75 3.14
C CYS A 220 3.57 -5.75 3.87
N ILE A 221 4.44 -6.47 3.14
CA ILE A 221 5.34 -7.47 3.72
C ILE A 221 6.23 -6.82 4.79
N LEU A 222 6.92 -5.72 4.46
CA LEU A 222 7.81 -5.03 5.40
C LEU A 222 7.06 -4.54 6.64
N SER A 223 5.85 -4.02 6.46
CA SER A 223 5.05 -3.51 7.58
C SER A 223 4.49 -4.64 8.44
N MET A 224 4.00 -5.72 7.85
CA MET A 224 3.55 -6.91 8.61
C MET A 224 4.68 -7.48 9.47
N LEU A 225 5.87 -7.61 8.89
CA LEU A 225 7.06 -8.07 9.62
C LEU A 225 7.41 -7.12 10.77
N ARG A 226 7.43 -5.80 10.53
CA ARG A 226 7.71 -4.78 11.56
C ARG A 226 6.68 -4.80 12.70
N HIS A 227 5.40 -4.89 12.38
CA HIS A 227 4.32 -4.97 13.38
C HIS A 227 4.41 -6.27 14.20
N THR A 228 4.84 -7.36 13.57
CA THR A 228 5.06 -8.65 14.25
C THR A 228 6.18 -8.54 15.29
N VAL A 229 7.31 -7.92 14.94
CA VAL A 229 8.41 -7.65 15.88
C VAL A 229 7.92 -6.78 17.05
N ASN A 230 7.17 -5.72 16.76
CA ASN A 230 6.63 -4.85 17.80
C ASN A 230 5.71 -5.59 18.79
N VAL A 231 4.88 -6.51 18.32
CA VAL A 231 4.04 -7.32 19.22
C VAL A 231 4.86 -8.39 19.96
N ALA A 232 5.76 -9.09 19.28
CA ALA A 232 6.60 -10.11 19.91
C ALA A 232 7.51 -9.52 20.99
N SER A 233 8.04 -8.30 20.78
CA SER A 233 8.85 -7.58 21.78
C SER A 233 8.04 -7.15 23.02
N THR A 234 6.72 -6.97 22.90
CA THR A 234 5.85 -6.68 24.07
C THR A 234 5.54 -7.90 24.93
N TRP A 235 5.87 -9.12 24.49
CA TRP A 235 5.74 -10.33 25.31
C TRP A 235 6.79 -10.43 26.42
N GLY A 236 7.81 -9.56 26.43
CA GLY A 236 8.88 -9.60 27.42
C GLY A 236 8.49 -8.93 28.73
N ASP A 237 8.38 -9.71 29.81
CA ASP A 237 8.60 -9.22 31.19
C ASP A 237 9.48 -10.20 32.02
N TRP A 238 10.62 -9.66 32.43
CA TRP A 238 11.42 -9.83 33.67
C TRP A 238 12.48 -10.92 33.94
N ASP A 239 12.63 -12.06 33.25
CA ASP A 239 13.72 -13.02 33.65
C ASP A 239 14.44 -13.83 32.54
N SER A 240 14.09 -13.68 31.26
CA SER A 240 14.75 -14.49 30.21
C SER A 240 15.68 -13.64 29.33
N PRO A 241 16.98 -13.96 29.25
CA PRO A 241 17.96 -13.11 28.59
C PRO A 241 17.84 -13.21 27.07
N ASN A 242 17.09 -12.30 26.46
CA ASN A 242 17.23 -11.85 25.06
C ASN A 242 17.24 -12.92 23.94
N GLY A 243 16.84 -14.17 24.21
CA GLY A 243 16.96 -15.28 23.24
C GLY A 243 15.88 -15.26 22.17
N GLU A 244 14.61 -15.17 22.59
CA GLU A 244 13.47 -15.28 21.68
C GLU A 244 13.33 -14.04 20.80
N THR A 245 13.35 -12.82 21.35
CA THR A 245 13.29 -11.57 20.56
C THR A 245 14.41 -11.49 19.54
N ARG A 246 15.64 -11.87 19.91
CA ARG A 246 16.76 -11.96 18.94
C ARG A 246 16.52 -13.03 17.88
N GLN A 247 15.94 -14.17 18.24
CA GLN A 247 15.63 -15.21 17.27
C GLN A 247 14.56 -14.75 16.27
N PHE A 248 13.51 -14.07 16.73
CA PHE A 248 12.51 -13.44 15.86
C PHE A 248 13.16 -12.43 14.89
N ASP A 249 14.04 -11.57 15.38
CA ASP A 249 14.77 -10.61 14.54
C ASP A 249 15.64 -11.35 13.50
N ILE A 250 16.33 -12.43 13.88
CA ILE A 250 17.16 -13.25 12.99
C ILE A 250 16.33 -13.94 11.91
N ASP A 251 15.15 -14.46 12.25
CA ASP A 251 14.31 -15.23 11.32
C ASP A 251 13.59 -14.31 10.31
N ILE A 252 13.21 -13.10 10.73
CA ILE A 252 12.58 -12.08 9.87
C ILE A 252 13.59 -11.44 8.92
N PHE A 253 14.84 -11.28 9.38
CA PHE A 253 15.87 -10.51 8.71
C PHE A 253 16.10 -10.89 7.23
N PRO A 254 16.28 -12.18 6.86
CA PRO A 254 16.48 -12.56 5.47
C PRO A 254 15.33 -12.14 4.55
N ARG A 255 14.08 -12.27 5.03
CA ARG A 255 12.91 -11.89 4.26
C ARG A 255 12.80 -10.37 4.14
N ALA A 256 12.90 -9.65 5.26
CA ALA A 256 12.86 -8.19 5.26
C ALA A 256 13.94 -7.60 4.33
N LEU A 257 15.15 -8.18 4.33
CA LEU A 257 16.24 -7.77 3.45
C LEU A 257 15.92 -8.04 1.97
N SER A 258 15.47 -9.25 1.62
CA SER A 258 15.07 -9.61 0.25
C SER A 258 13.96 -8.70 -0.29
N THR A 259 12.92 -8.46 0.52
CA THR A 259 11.83 -7.55 0.17
C THR A 259 12.32 -6.10 0.02
N SER A 260 13.22 -5.65 0.89
CA SER A 260 13.80 -4.30 0.82
C SER A 260 14.61 -4.07 -0.46
N ARG A 261 15.38 -5.07 -0.90
CA ARG A 261 16.10 -5.03 -2.19
C ARG A 261 15.15 -4.85 -3.36
N ARG A 262 14.07 -5.64 -3.41
CA ARG A 262 13.04 -5.55 -4.47
C ARG A 262 12.29 -4.21 -4.44
N MET A 263 11.99 -3.69 -3.25
CA MET A 263 11.38 -2.36 -3.08
C MET A 263 12.30 -1.26 -3.61
N ALA A 264 13.57 -1.25 -3.20
CA ALA A 264 14.55 -0.27 -3.66
C ALA A 264 14.78 -0.33 -5.18
N GLU A 265 14.80 -1.53 -5.75
CA GLU A 265 14.92 -1.73 -7.20
C GLU A 265 13.71 -1.15 -7.98
N ALA A 266 12.49 -1.41 -7.48
CA ALA A 266 11.26 -0.87 -8.06
C ALA A 266 11.20 0.66 -7.95
N VAL A 267 11.55 1.21 -6.79
CA VAL A 267 11.60 2.66 -6.56
C VAL A 267 12.66 3.33 -7.44
N GLY A 268 13.88 2.79 -7.49
CA GLY A 268 14.94 3.32 -8.35
C GLY A 268 14.54 3.33 -9.83
N SER A 269 13.88 2.27 -10.28
CA SER A 269 13.39 2.17 -11.67
C SER A 269 12.25 3.15 -11.98
N LEU A 270 11.34 3.37 -11.01
CA LEU A 270 10.28 4.37 -11.14
C LEU A 270 10.84 5.79 -11.16
N LEU A 271 11.76 6.12 -10.27
CA LEU A 271 12.38 7.45 -10.23
C LEU A 271 13.21 7.73 -11.48
N GLU A 272 13.86 6.72 -12.03
CA GLU A 272 14.56 6.84 -13.32
C GLU A 272 13.60 7.13 -14.48
N THR A 273 12.42 6.49 -14.48
CA THR A 273 11.45 6.63 -15.57
C THR A 273 10.58 7.89 -15.42
N LEU A 274 10.23 8.25 -14.18
CA LEU A 274 9.35 9.36 -13.82
C LEU A 274 9.93 10.16 -12.64
N PRO A 275 11.01 10.93 -12.84
CA PRO A 275 11.63 11.73 -11.79
C PRO A 275 10.75 12.94 -11.47
N SER A 276 9.86 12.79 -10.49
CA SER A 276 8.96 13.87 -10.05
C SER A 276 8.77 13.86 -8.53
N SER A 277 8.45 15.02 -7.95
CA SER A 277 8.12 15.11 -6.53
C SER A 277 6.91 14.25 -6.15
N SER A 278 5.91 14.13 -7.03
CA SER A 278 4.78 13.21 -6.86
C SER A 278 5.24 11.75 -6.80
N THR A 279 6.21 11.34 -7.63
CA THR A 279 6.79 9.99 -7.57
C THR A 279 7.46 9.74 -6.23
N VAL A 280 8.23 10.71 -5.73
CA VAL A 280 8.86 10.64 -4.41
C VAL A 280 7.80 10.57 -3.30
N ALA A 281 6.77 11.42 -3.37
CA ALA A 281 5.70 11.45 -2.39
C ALA A 281 4.98 10.10 -2.29
N VAL A 282 4.59 9.52 -3.42
CA VAL A 282 3.92 8.21 -3.46
C VAL A 282 4.85 7.10 -2.96
N THR A 283 6.08 7.02 -3.45
CA THR A 283 7.00 5.93 -3.08
C THR A 283 7.47 6.00 -1.63
N PHE A 284 7.89 7.18 -1.15
CA PHE A 284 8.49 7.33 0.18
C PHE A 284 7.50 7.67 1.28
N THR A 285 6.40 8.34 0.94
CA THR A 285 5.38 8.70 1.93
C THR A 285 4.32 7.62 1.99
N VAL A 286 3.62 7.37 0.89
CA VAL A 286 2.48 6.42 0.86
C VAL A 286 2.97 4.99 1.06
N PHE A 287 3.97 4.54 0.31
CA PHE A 287 4.47 3.17 0.41
C PHE A 287 5.67 3.00 1.35
N GLN A 288 6.10 4.08 2.03
CA GLN A 288 7.18 4.05 3.03
C GLN A 288 8.49 3.42 2.54
N ALA A 289 8.89 3.68 1.29
CA ALA A 289 10.15 3.17 0.74
C ALA A 289 11.40 3.49 1.58
N HIS A 290 11.36 4.56 2.39
CA HIS A 290 12.42 4.88 3.34
C HIS A 290 12.69 3.74 4.35
N VAL A 291 11.68 2.95 4.71
CA VAL A 291 11.84 1.77 5.59
C VAL A 291 12.71 0.71 4.91
N ALA A 292 12.46 0.42 3.63
CA ALA A 292 13.30 -0.50 2.86
C ALA A 292 14.74 0.02 2.74
N CYS A 293 14.91 1.31 2.45
CA CYS A 293 16.24 1.92 2.41
C CYS A 293 16.96 1.82 3.75
N ALA A 294 16.27 2.05 4.86
CA ALA A 294 16.84 1.93 6.21
C ALA A 294 17.27 0.48 6.53
N TYR A 295 16.51 -0.53 6.10
CA TYR A 295 16.92 -1.93 6.24
C TYR A 295 18.20 -2.24 5.45
N LEU A 296 18.33 -1.75 4.21
CA LEU A 296 19.56 -1.95 3.43
C LEU A 296 20.74 -1.23 4.07
N ALA A 297 20.53 0.03 4.46
CA ALA A 297 21.51 0.90 5.10
C ALA A 297 22.12 0.30 6.36
N ALA A 298 21.27 -0.17 7.29
CA ALA A 298 21.69 -0.78 8.54
C ALA A 298 22.61 -2.00 8.35
N ASN A 299 22.57 -2.62 7.17
CA ASN A 299 23.35 -3.80 6.83
C ASN A 299 24.66 -3.51 6.08
N LEU A 300 24.88 -2.26 5.65
CA LEU A 300 26.15 -1.86 5.05
C LEU A 300 27.28 -1.83 6.08
N GLU A 301 26.97 -1.41 7.31
CA GLU A 301 27.93 -1.33 8.42
C GLU A 301 28.15 -2.69 9.12
N GLY A 302 27.26 -3.65 8.90
CA GLY A 302 27.27 -4.96 9.56
C GLY A 302 28.25 -5.98 8.96
N THR A 303 28.73 -6.90 9.78
CA THR A 303 29.54 -8.06 9.34
C THR A 303 28.70 -9.28 8.96
N THR A 304 27.37 -9.18 9.01
CA THR A 304 26.43 -10.28 8.81
C THR A 304 26.34 -10.74 7.36
N LEU A 305 26.49 -9.82 6.41
CA LEU A 305 26.39 -10.12 4.98
C LEU A 305 27.77 -10.31 4.31
N PRO A 306 27.86 -11.12 3.24
CA PRO A 306 29.03 -11.13 2.36
C PRO A 306 29.35 -9.76 1.75
N ALA A 307 30.63 -9.49 1.47
CA ALA A 307 31.07 -8.18 0.97
C ALA A 307 30.47 -7.81 -0.40
N ASN A 308 30.24 -8.80 -1.27
CA ASN A 308 29.56 -8.60 -2.55
C ASN A 308 28.09 -8.21 -2.38
N GLU A 309 27.37 -8.80 -1.42
CA GLU A 309 25.97 -8.44 -1.14
C GLU A 309 25.86 -7.02 -0.60
N ARG A 310 26.73 -6.63 0.35
CA ARG A 310 26.79 -5.24 0.82
C ARG A 310 27.09 -4.25 -0.31
N SER A 311 28.01 -4.60 -1.21
CA SER A 311 28.31 -3.76 -2.37
C SER A 311 27.11 -3.60 -3.30
N ASN A 312 26.32 -4.67 -3.51
CA ASN A 312 25.10 -4.58 -4.31
C ASN A 312 24.02 -3.72 -3.64
N ASP A 313 23.86 -3.85 -2.32
CA ASP A 313 22.92 -3.04 -1.55
C ASP A 313 23.29 -1.55 -1.57
N ALA A 314 24.59 -1.23 -1.47
CA ALA A 314 25.10 0.14 -1.63
C ALA A 314 24.77 0.70 -3.04
N VAL A 315 24.99 -0.07 -4.10
CA VAL A 315 24.67 0.35 -5.48
C VAL A 315 23.16 0.62 -5.65
N LEU A 316 22.29 -0.17 -5.02
CA LEU A 316 20.84 0.07 -5.03
C LEU A 316 20.48 1.39 -4.34
N LEU A 317 21.06 1.66 -3.18
CA LEU A 317 20.84 2.91 -2.43
C LEU A 317 21.38 4.13 -3.19
N GLU A 318 22.58 4.03 -3.77
CA GLU A 318 23.16 5.07 -4.61
C GLU A 318 22.29 5.36 -5.84
N ARG A 319 21.71 4.33 -6.47
CA ARG A 319 20.78 4.51 -7.59
C ARG A 319 19.57 5.33 -7.18
N VAL A 320 18.96 5.01 -6.03
CA VAL A 320 17.81 5.77 -5.51
C VAL A 320 18.22 7.22 -5.17
N ALA A 321 19.32 7.41 -4.46
CA ALA A 321 19.83 8.73 -4.07
C ALA A 321 20.09 9.64 -5.29
N ARG A 322 20.70 9.08 -6.35
CA ARG A 322 21.00 9.81 -7.59
C ARG A 322 19.78 10.49 -8.20
N TYR A 323 18.61 9.86 -8.14
CA TYR A 323 17.37 10.45 -8.69
C TYR A 323 16.63 11.33 -7.69
N LEU A 324 16.83 11.17 -6.39
CA LEU A 324 16.26 12.07 -5.38
C LEU A 324 16.97 13.41 -5.35
N ASP A 325 18.27 13.45 -5.58
CA ASP A 325 19.10 14.64 -5.42
C ASP A 325 18.66 15.87 -6.25
N PRO A 326 18.35 15.74 -7.55
CA PRO A 326 17.84 16.87 -8.33
C PRO A 326 16.47 17.33 -7.84
N ILE A 327 15.63 16.40 -7.40
CA ILE A 327 14.28 16.70 -6.91
C ILE A 327 14.37 17.42 -5.55
N ALA A 328 15.26 16.99 -4.67
CA ALA A 328 15.51 17.63 -3.37
C ALA A 328 16.01 19.07 -3.52
N ALA A 329 16.72 19.40 -4.60
CA ALA A 329 17.13 20.77 -4.89
C ALA A 329 15.95 21.69 -5.25
N GLU A 330 14.83 21.12 -5.73
CA GLU A 330 13.61 21.85 -6.10
C GLU A 330 12.55 21.85 -4.98
N TYR A 331 12.55 20.84 -4.11
CA TYR A 331 11.56 20.62 -3.06
C TYR A 331 12.23 20.41 -1.70
N GLU A 332 12.13 21.41 -0.83
CA GLU A 332 12.79 21.43 0.49
C GLU A 332 12.38 20.24 1.37
N GLU A 333 11.12 19.78 1.26
CA GLU A 333 10.57 18.66 2.02
C GLU A 333 11.29 17.32 1.75
N ILE A 334 11.94 17.19 0.59
CA ILE A 334 12.66 15.99 0.17
C ILE A 334 14.14 16.04 0.61
N THR A 335 14.65 17.21 0.99
CA THR A 335 16.07 17.42 1.35
C THR A 335 16.55 16.49 2.48
N PRO A 336 15.81 16.29 3.59
CA PRO A 336 16.25 15.38 4.65
C PRO A 336 16.38 13.94 4.17
N LEU A 337 15.48 13.49 3.29
CA LEU A 337 15.48 12.14 2.73
C LEU A 337 16.67 11.93 1.78
N SER A 338 16.95 12.88 0.88
CA SER A 338 18.12 12.85 0.01
C SER A 338 19.42 12.88 0.83
N ALA A 339 19.50 13.73 1.86
CA ALA A 339 20.66 13.79 2.74
C ALA A 339 20.92 12.47 3.47
N LEU A 340 19.87 11.80 3.97
CA LEU A 340 19.98 10.50 4.63
C LEU A 340 20.61 9.46 3.70
N LEU A 341 20.20 9.40 2.43
CA LEU A 341 20.73 8.41 1.48
C LEU A 341 22.13 8.73 0.95
N ARG A 342 22.67 9.93 1.20
CA ARG A 342 24.04 10.33 0.82
C ARG A 342 25.10 10.03 1.88
N VAL A 343 24.67 9.92 3.14
CA VAL A 343 25.57 9.64 4.28
C VAL A 343 25.80 8.13 4.44
N LEU A 344 24.94 7.33 3.81
CA LEU A 344 25.05 5.88 3.62
C LEU A 344 25.92 5.58 2.40
#